data_AF-A0AAE3MBN7-F1
#
_entry.id   AF-A0AAE3MBN7-F1
#
_cell.length_a   1.000
_cell.length_b   1.000
_cell.length_c   1.000
_cell.angle_alpha   90.00
_cell.angle_beta   90.00
_cell.angle_gamma   90.00
#
_symmetry.space_group_name_H-M   'P 1'
#
loop_
_entity.id
_entity.type
_entity.pdbx_description
1 polymer ?
#
loop_
_entity_poly.entity_id
_entity_poly.type
_entity_poly.pdbx_seq_one_letter_code
_entity_poly.pdbx_strand_id
1 'polypeptide(L)' 'MAETPTCSFSDKCFVCGKKSEEIKQKNPDTNLPVCDDCIDTEEEKKKVKEAIESLGDGFICGCI' A
#
# COMPACT_ATOMS: atom_id res chain seq x y z
N MET A 1 15.99 27.10 -13.29
CA MET A 1 14.62 26.55 -13.23
C MET A 1 14.65 25.20 -13.93
N ALA A 2 14.57 24.10 -13.18
CA ALA A 2 13.91 22.85 -13.54
C ALA A 2 14.32 21.74 -12.56
N GLU A 3 13.39 21.43 -11.66
CA GLU A 3 12.98 20.05 -11.33
C GLU A 3 13.95 19.21 -10.51
N THR A 4 13.90 19.40 -9.19
CA THR A 4 14.17 18.31 -8.25
C THR A 4 13.25 17.13 -8.57
N PRO A 5 13.73 15.95 -9.01
CA PRO A 5 12.90 14.77 -9.01
C PRO A 5 12.78 14.33 -7.55
N THR A 6 11.78 14.85 -6.83
CA THR A 6 11.31 14.22 -5.61
C THR A 6 10.70 12.90 -6.03
N CYS A 7 11.54 11.88 -6.19
CA CYS A 7 11.15 10.49 -6.27
C CYS A 7 10.60 10.08 -4.89
N SER A 8 9.46 10.65 -4.51
CA SER A 8 8.63 10.13 -3.43
C SER A 8 8.04 8.83 -3.97
N PHE A 9 8.66 7.72 -3.55
CA PHE A 9 8.43 6.39 -4.09
C PHE A 9 7.16 5.73 -3.49
N SER A 10 6.31 6.47 -2.77
CA SER A 10 5.30 5.89 -1.88
C SER A 10 3.91 6.53 -1.92
N ASP A 11 3.61 7.36 -2.92
CA ASP A 11 2.32 8.08 -3.03
C ASP A 11 1.32 7.38 -3.96
N LYS A 12 1.49 6.07 -4.19
CA LYS A 12 0.61 5.29 -5.06
C LYS A 12 -0.30 4.41 -4.23
N CYS A 13 -1.59 4.45 -4.53
CA CYS A 13 -2.56 3.61 -3.85
C CYS A 13 -2.26 2.14 -4.15
N PHE A 14 -2.15 1.32 -3.10
CA PHE A 14 -1.96 -0.12 -3.25
C PHE A 14 -3.14 -0.81 -3.98
N VAL A 15 -4.34 -0.22 -3.88
CA VAL A 15 -5.56 -0.75 -4.50
C VAL A 15 -5.64 -0.37 -5.97
N CYS A 16 -5.77 0.93 -6.28
CA CYS A 16 -6.00 1.39 -7.65
C CYS A 16 -4.74 1.82 -8.40
N GLY A 17 -3.56 1.86 -7.74
CA GLY A 17 -2.30 2.30 -8.35
C GLY A 17 -2.24 3.80 -8.64
N LYS A 18 -3.29 4.57 -8.33
CA LYS A 18 -3.33 6.01 -8.56
C LYS A 18 -2.25 6.69 -7.71
N LYS A 19 -1.41 7.50 -8.37
CA LYS A 19 -0.47 8.39 -7.71
C LYS A 19 -1.25 9.63 -7.26
N SER A 20 -1.37 9.85 -5.96
CA SER A 20 -2.00 11.06 -5.42
C SER A 20 -1.10 11.64 -4.34
N GLU A 21 -0.82 12.94 -4.44
CA GLU A 21 -0.15 13.70 -3.36
C GLU A 21 -0.95 13.67 -2.05
N GLU A 22 -2.20 13.19 -2.10
CA GLU A 22 -3.10 13.12 -0.96
C GLU A 22 -3.19 11.74 -0.31
N ILE A 23 -2.36 10.77 -0.67
CA ILE A 23 -2.34 9.48 0.06
C ILE A 23 -1.75 9.69 1.46
N LYS A 24 -2.61 10.15 2.36
CA LYS A 24 -2.34 10.39 3.79
C LYS A 24 -2.73 9.20 4.65
N GLN A 25 -3.62 8.34 4.12
CA GLN A 25 -4.13 7.17 4.80
C GLN A 25 -3.30 5.94 4.44
N LYS A 26 -3.05 5.09 5.43
CA LYS A 26 -2.42 3.78 5.26
C LYS A 26 -3.33 2.74 5.89
N ASN A 27 -3.47 1.60 5.24
CA ASN A 27 -4.28 0.53 5.80
C ASN A 27 -3.59 -0.03 7.06
N PRO A 28 -4.28 -0.16 8.21
CA PRO A 28 -3.65 -0.56 9.47
C PRO A 28 -3.09 -2.00 9.44
N ASP A 29 -3.71 -2.89 8.66
CA ASP A 29 -3.28 -4.30 8.59
C ASP A 29 -1.98 -4.48 7.79
N THR A 30 -1.85 -3.80 6.65
CA THR A 30 -0.71 -3.96 5.72
C THR A 30 0.31 -2.83 5.81
N ASN A 31 -0.03 -1.72 6.48
CA ASN A 31 0.73 -0.47 6.47
C ASN A 31 0.96 0.10 5.06
N LEU A 32 0.14 -0.29 4.09
CA LEU A 32 0.28 0.15 2.70
C LEU A 32 -0.54 1.43 2.43
N PRO A 33 -0.03 2.33 1.58
CA PRO A 33 -0.71 3.58 1.21
C PRO A 33 -2.02 3.31 0.46
N VAL A 34 -3.09 3.97 0.89
CA VAL A 34 -4.42 3.87 0.27
C VAL A 34 -5.10 5.23 0.15
N CYS A 35 -5.78 5.48 -0.96
CA CYS A 35 -6.52 6.73 -1.16
C CYS A 35 -7.89 6.69 -0.51
N ASP A 36 -8.49 7.86 -0.23
CA ASP A 36 -9.82 7.98 0.36
C ASP A 36 -10.97 7.31 -0.43
N ASP A 37 -10.81 7.11 -1.74
CA ASP A 37 -11.78 6.33 -2.54
C ASP A 37 -11.69 4.82 -2.31
N CYS A 38 -10.53 4.32 -1.85
CA CYS A 38 -10.28 2.89 -1.68
C CYS A 38 -10.25 2.48 -0.20
N ILE A 39 -10.02 3.40 0.73
CA ILE A 39 -10.05 3.12 2.17
C ILE A 39 -11.43 2.57 2.59
N ASP A 40 -11.43 1.53 3.41
CA ASP A 40 -12.61 0.82 3.92
C ASP A 40 -13.47 0.09 2.86
N THR A 41 -13.05 0.12 1.59
CA THR A 41 -13.75 -0.60 0.51
C THR A 41 -13.49 -2.11 0.55
N GLU A 42 -14.41 -2.89 -0.05
CA GLU A 42 -14.22 -4.33 -0.20
C GLU A 42 -12.99 -4.69 -1.06
N GLU A 43 -12.65 -3.85 -2.05
CA GLU A 43 -11.44 -4.02 -2.88
C GLU A 43 -10.16 -3.87 -2.06
N GLU A 44 -10.10 -2.88 -1.16
CA GLU A 44 -8.99 -2.76 -0.23
C GLU A 44 -8.88 -3.98 0.66
N LYS A 45 -9.96 -4.35 1.35
CA LYS A 45 -10.00 -5.49 2.27
C LYS A 45 -9.56 -6.79 1.59
N LYS A 46 -10.00 -7.02 0.35
CA LYS A 46 -9.59 -8.18 -0.43
C LYS A 46 -8.09 -8.16 -0.73
N LYS A 47 -7.56 -7.05 -1.25
CA LYS A 47 -6.13 -6.93 -1.55
C LYS A 47 -5.25 -6.98 -0.28
N VAL A 48 -5.74 -6.43 0.82
CA VAL A 48 -5.10 -6.50 2.14
C VAL A 48 -5.02 -7.94 2.59
N LYS A 49 -6.13 -8.68 2.53
CA LYS A 49 -6.18 -10.10 2.85
C LYS A 49 -5.22 -10.90 1.98
N GLU A 50 -5.23 -10.69 0.66
CA GLU A 50 -4.32 -11.36 -0.27
C GLU A 50 -2.85 -11.03 0.02
N ALA A 51 -2.53 -9.76 0.33
CA ALA A 51 -1.19 -9.36 0.71
C ALA A 51 -0.75 -9.98 2.04
N ILE A 52 -1.60 -9.99 3.07
CA ILE A 52 -1.31 -10.60 4.36
C ILE A 52 -1.21 -12.12 4.26
N GLU A 53 -2.07 -12.78 3.47
CA GLU A 53 -1.99 -14.22 3.21
C GLU A 53 -0.69 -14.55 2.43
N SER A 54 -0.33 -13.74 1.43
CA SER A 54 0.92 -13.91 0.68
C SER A 54 2.18 -13.60 1.50
N LEU A 55 2.11 -12.68 2.47
CA LEU A 55 3.20 -12.39 3.40
C LEU A 55 3.27 -13.43 4.53
N GLY A 56 2.12 -13.96 4.94
CA GLY A 56 1.98 -14.99 5.96
C GLY A 56 2.51 -16.36 5.54
N ASP A 57 2.43 -16.69 4.24
CA ASP A 57 3.01 -17.93 3.70
C ASP A 57 4.55 -17.86 3.59
N GLY A 58 5.13 -16.64 3.63
CA GLY A 58 6.56 -16.38 3.51
C GLY A 58 7.30 -16.08 4.82
N PHE A 59 6.61 -15.94 5.96
CA PHE A 59 7.26 -15.71 7.27
C PHE A 59 7.64 -17.02 7.98
N ILE A 60 8.14 -18.01 7.24
CA ILE A 60 9.24 -18.83 7.73
C ILE A 60 10.52 -18.15 7.23
N CYS A 61 10.81 -16.95 7.76
CA CYS A 61 12.21 -16.54 7.81
C CYS A 61 12.85 -17.47 8.84
N GLY A 62 13.34 -18.61 8.36
CA GLY A 62 14.18 -19.51 9.11
C GLY A 62 15.41 -18.75 9.56
N CYS A 63 15.31 -18.07 10.71
CA CYS A 63 16.46 -17.77 11.54
C CYS A 63 16.88 -19.09 12.21
N ILE A 64 17.58 -19.92 11.43
CA ILE A 64 18.61 -20.85 11.94
C ILE A 64 19.89 -20.03 12.16
#